data_AF-A0A936W3Q0-F1
#
_entry.id   AF-A0A936W3Q0-F1
#
_cell.length_a   1.000
_cell.length_b   1.000
_cell.length_c   1.000
_cell.angle_alpha   90.00
_cell.angle_beta   90.00
_cell.angle_gamma   90.00
#
_symmetry.space_group_name_H-M   'P 1'
#
loop_
_entity.id
_entity.type
_entity.pdbx_description
1 polymer ?
#
loop_
_entity_poly.entity_id
_entity_poly.type
_entity_poly.pdbx_seq_one_letter_code
_entity_poly.pdbx_strand_id
1 'polypeptide(L)'
;MTNGLSFTGLFGLGYMHTFATTEEFTFTDGQYVKKTDKGNARLFPSLSFDVGYYLKAVETNSPKIFLRYQAWAEYPYSPDFIPVLTHINLHLGVKLFINRQTRSHE
;
A
#
# COMPACT_ATOMS: atom_id res chain seq x y z
N MET A 1 -33.38 12.33 2.61
CA MET A 1 -32.56 11.39 1.82
C MET A 1 -31.15 11.43 2.37
N THR A 2 -30.75 10.44 3.17
CA THR A 2 -29.40 10.38 3.72
C THR A 2 -28.55 9.57 2.74
N ASN A 3 -27.86 10.24 1.82
CA ASN A 3 -27.04 9.55 0.82
C ASN A 3 -25.77 9.00 1.50
N GLY A 4 -25.55 7.68 1.42
CA GLY A 4 -24.40 7.00 2.02
C GLY A 4 -23.07 7.17 1.29
N LEU A 5 -22.93 8.19 0.45
CA LEU A 5 -21.76 8.38 -0.41
C LEU A 5 -20.61 9.01 0.39
N SER A 6 -19.39 8.53 0.15
CA SER A 6 -18.18 8.89 0.89
C SER A 6 -17.05 9.20 -0.06
N PHE A 7 -16.38 10.32 0.16
CA PHE A 7 -15.11 10.66 -0.46
C PHE A 7 -14.02 10.72 0.61
N THR A 8 -12.82 10.21 0.34
CA THR A 8 -11.71 10.26 1.30
C THR A 8 -10.40 10.44 0.57
N GLY A 9 -9.57 11.38 1.04
CA GLY A 9 -8.17 11.51 0.62
C GLY A 9 -7.25 10.95 1.70
N LEU A 10 -6.22 10.22 1.31
CA LEU A 10 -5.25 9.59 2.21
C LEU A 10 -3.84 9.94 1.75
N PHE A 11 -3.02 10.41 2.68
CA PHE A 11 -1.57 10.47 2.50
C PHE A 11 -0.94 9.36 3.34
N GLY A 12 0.05 8.67 2.78
CA GLY A 12 0.73 7.57 3.45
C GLY A 12 2.23 7.61 3.17
N LEU A 13 3.01 7.13 4.13
CA LEU A 13 4.43 6.88 3.97
C LEU A 13 4.69 5.43 4.39
N GLY A 14 5.32 4.65 3.52
CA GLY A 14 5.68 3.27 3.81
C GLY A 14 7.15 2.97 3.59
N TYR A 15 7.55 1.78 4.04
CA TYR A 15 8.91 1.26 3.97
C TYR A 15 8.88 -0.18 3.47
N MET A 16 9.71 -0.48 2.48
CA MET A 16 9.86 -1.80 1.84
C MET A 16 11.32 -2.20 1.92
N HIS A 17 11.54 -3.47 2.25
CA HIS A 17 12.87 -4.06 2.22
C HIS A 17 12.80 -5.33 1.38
N THR A 18 13.43 -5.31 0.21
CA THR A 18 13.42 -6.45 -0.71
C THR A 18 14.73 -7.21 -0.63
N PHE A 19 14.65 -8.54 -0.68
CA PHE A 19 15.80 -9.45 -0.79
C PHE A 19 15.72 -10.20 -2.11
N ALA A 20 16.84 -10.29 -2.82
CA ALA A 20 16.98 -11.09 -4.02
C ALA A 20 16.86 -12.57 -3.65
N THR A 21 15.90 -13.25 -4.27
CA THR A 21 15.67 -14.69 -4.08
C THR A 21 16.60 -15.54 -4.94
N THR A 22 17.27 -14.93 -5.92
CA THR A 22 18.16 -15.60 -6.86
C THR A 22 19.59 -15.12 -6.64
N GLU A 23 20.54 -16.03 -6.77
CA GLU A 23 21.96 -15.67 -6.70
C GLU A 23 22.34 -14.77 -7.87
N GLU A 24 22.67 -13.51 -7.59
CA GLU A 24 23.22 -12.59 -8.59
C GLU A 24 24.74 -12.80 -8.68
N PHE A 25 25.26 -12.82 -9.90
CA PHE A 25 26.69 -12.86 -10.17
C PHE A 25 27.10 -11.58 -10.89
N THR A 26 28.21 -10.98 -10.46
CA THR A 26 28.82 -9.83 -11.15
C THR A 26 30.09 -10.30 -11.85
N PHE A 27 30.28 -9.88 -13.10
CA PHE A 27 31.49 -10.18 -13.84
C PHE A 27 32.59 -9.21 -13.41
N THR A 28 33.65 -9.72 -12.81
CA THR A 28 34.78 -8.92 -12.30
C THR A 28 36.06 -9.69 -12.61
N ASP A 29 37.06 -9.02 -13.20
CA ASP A 29 38.39 -9.58 -13.49
C ASP A 29 38.37 -10.93 -14.26
N GLY A 30 37.44 -11.07 -15.21
CA GLY A 30 37.33 -12.28 -16.04
C GLY A 30 36.56 -13.44 -15.42
N GLN A 31 36.01 -13.29 -14.21
CA GLN A 31 35.24 -14.33 -13.52
C GLN A 31 33.90 -13.81 -13.00
N TYR A 32 32.93 -14.71 -12.84
CA TYR A 32 31.65 -14.40 -12.21
C TYR A 32 31.78 -14.59 -10.70
N VAL A 33 31.68 -13.49 -9.96
CA VAL A 33 31.72 -13.50 -8.49
C VAL A 33 30.29 -13.39 -7.96
N LYS A 34 29.94 -14.24 -6.99
CA LYS A 34 28.64 -14.20 -6.31
C LYS A 34 28.49 -12.87 -5.58
N LYS A 35 27.47 -12.11 -5.94
CA LYS A 35 27.14 -10.85 -5.29
C LYS A 35 26.45 -11.15 -3.97
N THR A 36 26.96 -10.55 -2.90
CA THR A 36 26.30 -10.62 -1.59
C THR A 36 25.13 -9.64 -1.59
N ASP A 37 23.91 -10.15 -1.50
CA ASP A 37 22.73 -9.31 -1.35
C ASP A 37 22.53 -8.92 0.13
N LYS A 38 22.52 -7.62 0.41
CA LYS A 38 22.27 -7.06 1.76
C LYS A 38 20.83 -6.59 1.92
N GLY A 39 19.98 -6.80 0.92
CA GLY A 39 18.66 -6.24 0.82
C GLY A 39 18.68 -4.79 0.32
N ASN A 40 17.59 -4.39 -0.32
CA ASN A 40 17.39 -3.04 -0.82
C ASN A 40 16.23 -2.39 -0.05
N ALA A 41 16.56 -1.35 0.70
CA ALA A 41 15.64 -0.60 1.54
C ALA A 41 15.08 0.60 0.77
N ARG A 42 13.76 0.72 0.73
CA ARG A 42 13.06 1.70 -0.09
C ARG A 42 11.93 2.33 0.69
N LEU A 43 11.79 3.64 0.56
CA LEU A 43 10.65 4.39 1.06
C LEU A 43 9.63 4.56 -0.06
N PHE A 44 8.36 4.59 0.32
CA PHE A 44 7.28 4.85 -0.62
C PHE A 44 6.23 5.81 -0.08
N PRO A 45 6.34 7.13 -0.35
CA PRO A 45 5.22 8.05 -0.16
C PRO A 45 4.08 7.68 -1.11
N SER A 46 2.85 7.86 -0.64
CA SER A 46 1.63 7.53 -1.37
C SER A 46 0.53 8.55 -1.14
N LEU A 47 -0.29 8.74 -2.17
CA LEU A 47 -1.49 9.56 -2.17
C LEU A 47 -2.63 8.71 -2.72
N SER A 48 -3.75 8.65 -1.99
CA SER A 48 -4.93 7.89 -2.42
C SER A 48 -6.20 8.72 -2.37
N PHE A 49 -7.09 8.44 -3.30
CA PHE A 49 -8.45 8.96 -3.33
C PHE A 49 -9.43 7.81 -3.35
N ASP A 50 -10.39 7.85 -2.42
CA ASP A 50 -11.39 6.81 -2.23
C ASP A 50 -12.77 7.40 -2.52
N VAL A 51 -13.55 6.67 -3.30
CA VAL A 51 -15.00 6.85 -3.42
C VAL A 51 -15.66 5.61 -2.83
N GLY A 52 -16.62 5.78 -1.94
CA GLY A 52 -17.31 4.65 -1.33
C GLY A 52 -18.77 4.90 -1.02
N TYR A 53 -19.47 3.82 -0.72
CA TYR A 53 -20.88 3.83 -0.38
C TYR A 53 -21.13 2.98 0.88
N TYR A 54 -21.75 3.58 1.89
CA TYR A 54 -22.20 2.90 3.10
C TYR A 54 -23.52 2.17 2.83
N LEU A 55 -23.56 0.86 3.08
CA LEU A 55 -24.76 0.03 2.85
C LEU A 55 -25.97 0.45 3.70
N LYS A 56 -25.71 0.96 4.91
CA LYS A 56 -26.71 1.58 5.80
C LYS A 56 -26.24 2.97 6.19
N ALA A 57 -26.75 3.99 5.50
CA ALA A 57 -26.36 5.38 5.73
C ALA A 57 -26.70 5.94 7.13
N VAL A 58 -27.56 5.26 7.90
CA VAL A 58 -28.00 5.70 9.25
C VAL A 58 -27.08 5.18 10.36
N GLU A 59 -26.33 4.10 10.12
CA GLU A 59 -25.45 3.49 11.13
C GLU A 59 -23.99 3.91 10.86
N THR A 60 -23.35 4.58 11.84
CA THR A 60 -21.93 4.99 11.76
C THR A 60 -20.97 3.80 11.58
N ASN A 61 -21.39 2.59 11.95
CA ASN A 61 -20.63 1.34 11.83
C ASN A 61 -21.05 0.48 10.63
N SER A 62 -21.73 1.05 9.64
CA SER A 62 -22.13 0.30 8.46
C SER A 62 -20.92 -0.12 7.62
N PRO A 63 -20.93 -1.35 7.05
CA PRO A 63 -20.03 -1.72 5.97
C PRO A 63 -20.00 -0.67 4.85
N LYS A 64 -18.80 -0.42 4.31
CA LYS A 64 -18.56 0.49 3.18
C LYS A 64 -17.91 -0.24 2.03
N ILE A 65 -18.55 -0.24 0.86
CA ILE A 65 -17.89 -0.65 -0.39
C ILE A 65 -17.10 0.56 -0.89
N PHE A 66 -15.86 0.37 -1.31
CA PHE A 66 -15.02 1.47 -1.79
C PHE A 66 -14.21 1.09 -3.03
N LEU A 67 -14.01 2.09 -3.88
CA LEU A 67 -13.04 2.10 -4.96
C LEU A 67 -11.97 3.13 -4.61
N ARG A 68 -10.70 2.72 -4.60
CA ARG A 68 -9.55 3.56 -4.27
C ARG A 68 -8.58 3.63 -5.44
N TYR A 69 -8.23 4.84 -5.83
CA TYR A 69 -7.11 5.12 -6.72
C TYR A 69 -5.92 5.58 -5.89
N GLN A 70 -4.82 4.83 -5.91
CA GLN A 70 -3.62 5.11 -5.13
C GLN A 70 -2.42 5.31 -6.06
N ALA A 71 -1.80 6.48 -5.98
CA ALA A 71 -0.51 6.77 -6.58
C ALA A 71 0.59 6.69 -5.51
N TRP A 72 1.72 6.07 -5.81
CA TRP A 72 2.86 6.03 -4.91
C TRP A 72 4.17 6.03 -5.69
N ALA A 73 5.25 6.43 -5.03
CA ALA A 73 6.57 6.52 -5.64
C ALA A 73 7.57 5.77 -4.78
N GLU A 74 8.47 5.01 -5.39
CA GLU A 74 9.49 4.20 -4.72
C GLU A 74 10.84 4.91 -4.80
N TYR A 75 11.50 5.10 -3.65
CA TYR A 75 12.80 5.78 -3.57
C TYR A 75 13.69 5.20 -2.45
N PRO A 76 14.95 4.83 -2.73
CA PRO A 76 15.55 4.72 -4.06
C PRO A 76 15.10 3.44 -4.78
N TYR A 77 14.79 3.51 -6.08
CA TYR A 77 14.50 2.31 -6.88
C TYR A 77 15.79 1.67 -7.42
N SER A 78 16.51 2.40 -8.29
CA SER A 78 17.81 2.03 -8.83
C SER A 78 18.70 3.28 -8.90
N PRO A 79 19.52 3.56 -7.86
CA PRO A 79 20.29 4.81 -7.74
C PRO A 79 21.11 5.18 -8.98
N ASP A 80 21.64 4.18 -9.68
CA ASP A 80 22.52 4.37 -10.84
C ASP A 80 21.77 4.44 -12.19
N PHE A 81 20.45 4.29 -12.19
CA PHE A 81 19.66 4.27 -13.43
C PHE A 81 18.36 5.07 -13.34
N ILE A 82 17.47 4.71 -12.41
CA ILE A 82 16.17 5.35 -12.20
C ILE A 82 16.02 5.61 -10.69
N PRO A 83 16.15 6.87 -10.23
CA PRO A 83 16.14 7.16 -8.80
C PRO A 83 14.76 6.94 -8.17
N VAL A 84 13.70 7.30 -8.88
CA VAL A 84 12.30 7.21 -8.42
C VAL A 84 11.46 6.46 -9.44
N LEU A 85 10.69 5.47 -8.99
CA LEU A 85 9.71 4.77 -9.82
C LEU A 85 8.29 5.04 -9.32
N THR A 86 7.39 5.48 -10.19
CA THR A 86 5.99 5.76 -9.85
C THR A 86 5.07 4.58 -10.18
N HIS A 87 4.05 4.41 -9.36
CA HIS A 87 3.09 3.31 -9.45
C HIS A 87 1.68 3.82 -9.23
N ILE A 88 0.72 3.17 -9.87
CA ILE A 88 -0.72 3.41 -9.74
C ILE A 88 -1.40 2.09 -9.43
N ASN A 89 -2.18 2.07 -8.35
CA ASN A 89 -3.00 0.93 -7.95
C ASN A 89 -4.48 1.35 -7.94
N LEU A 90 -5.34 0.46 -8.44
CA LEU A 90 -6.78 0.57 -8.31
C LEU A 90 -7.28 -0.55 -7.39
N HIS A 91 -7.87 -0.19 -6.26
CA HIS A 91 -8.38 -1.14 -5.26
C HIS A 91 -9.91 -1.11 -5.24
N LEU A 92 -10.55 -2.27 -5.30
CA LEU A 92 -11.97 -2.44 -5.02
C LEU A 92 -12.10 -3.31 -3.77
N GLY A 93 -12.82 -2.84 -2.76
CA GLY A 93 -12.91 -3.56 -1.49
C GLY A 93 -14.11 -3.18 -0.63
N VAL A 94 -14.21 -3.87 0.51
CA VAL A 94 -15.23 -3.65 1.53
C VAL A 94 -14.56 -3.39 2.87
N LYS A 95 -14.96 -2.31 3.54
CA LYS A 95 -14.55 -1.99 4.90
C LYS A 95 -15.65 -2.41 5.87
N LEU A 96 -15.32 -3.30 6.80
CA LEU A 96 -16.22 -3.77 7.86
C LEU A 96 -15.81 -3.13 9.20
N PHE A 97 -16.79 -2.78 10.02
CA PHE A 97 -16.57 -2.27 11.38
C PHE A 97 -16.92 -3.36 12.38
N ILE A 98 -15.94 -3.83 13.15
CA ILE A 98 -16.16 -4.83 14.20
C ILE A 98 -16.40 -4.07 15.50
N ASN A 99 -17.65 -4.02 15.95
CA ASN A 99 -17.99 -3.42 17.24
C ASN A 99 -18.09 -4.54 18.28
N ARG A 100 -17.19 -4.57 19.27
CA ARG A 100 -17.26 -5.54 20.37
C ARG A 100 -18.24 -5.01 21.41
N GLN A 101 -19.46 -5.54 21.43
CA GLN A 101 -20.35 -5.33 22.56
C GLN A 101 -19.76 -6.04 23.77
N THR A 102 -19.14 -5.28 24.68
CA THR A 102 -18.82 -5.77 26.02
C THR A 102 -20.16 -6.06 26.70
N ARG A 103 -20.54 -7.34 26.80
CA ARG A 103 -21.63 -7.74 27.69
C ARG A 103 -21.19 -7.41 29.11
N SER A 104 -21.72 -6.32 29.66
CA SER A 104 -21.73 -6.12 31.11
C SER A 104 -22.70 -7.15 31.67
N HIS A 105 -22.16 -8.25 32.19
CA HIS A 105 -22.91 -9.13 33.08
C HIS A 105 -22.98 -8.42 34.42
N GLU A 106 -24.19 -8.01 34.79
CA GLU A 106 -24.59 -7.69 36.16
C GLU A 106 -25.46 -8.83 36.67
#